data_AF-A0A7W5UYR8-F1
#
_entry.id   AF-A0A7W5UYR8-F1
#
_cell.length_a   1.000
_cell.length_b   1.000
_cell.length_c   1.000
_cell.angle_alpha   90.00
_cell.angle_beta   90.00
_cell.angle_gamma   90.00
#
_symmetry.space_group_name_H-M   'P 1'
#
loop_
_entity.id
_entity.type
_entity.pdbx_description
1 polymer ?
#
loop_
_entity_poly.entity_id
_entity_poly.type
_entity_poly.pdbx_seq_one_letter_code
_entity_poly.pdbx_strand_id
1 'polypeptide(L)'
;MRDIADLPDPVGEVVRGSTLPNGLELRQLRVPLGVIGIIYEGRPNVTVDGAALCLKSGNAVMLRGSSSAYSSNTALVAIMQAALEPTEVPSGAVQLVPGLTRDSVKELMRARGLVDVLIPRGGASLINSVVEESTVPVIETGVGNCHVYVDADADLDLAVEILLNAKAQRPSVCNAAETLLVHADVAESFLPRALAALKEAGVTVHADPGMAVHGEVVPATEEDFFTEYLSLDIAAAVVGSLEEAVAHIRKYGSGHTDAIVTRSQGAARRFVQLVDSAAVAVNASTRFTDGGEFGFGAEIGISTQKLHARGPMGLPELTSTKWVYTGEGHLRTSTGTVIPACGG
;
A
#
# COMPACT_ATOMS: atom_id res chain seq x y z
N MET A 1 7.98 17.73 3.20
CA MET A 1 7.69 18.23 4.57
C MET A 1 6.70 19.40 4.58
N ARG A 2 6.89 20.47 3.79
CA ARG A 2 5.90 21.58 3.73
C ARG A 2 4.52 21.08 3.30
N ASP A 3 4.47 20.26 2.24
CA ASP A 3 3.22 19.67 1.77
C ASP A 3 2.52 18.82 2.85
N ILE A 4 3.29 18.06 3.65
CA ILE A 4 2.79 17.26 4.77
C ILE A 4 2.27 18.16 5.91
N ALA A 5 2.91 19.31 6.16
CA ALA A 5 2.47 20.25 7.17
C ALA A 5 1.08 20.82 6.84
N ASP A 6 0.78 21.03 5.56
CA ASP A 6 -0.49 21.58 5.06
C ASP A 6 -1.62 20.52 4.99
N LEU A 7 -1.31 19.23 5.13
CA LEU A 7 -2.34 18.19 5.17
C LEU A 7 -3.27 18.34 6.40
N PRO A 8 -4.55 17.94 6.30
CA PRO A 8 -5.44 17.91 7.46
C PRO A 8 -4.89 17.02 8.58
N ASP A 9 -5.00 17.48 9.82
CA ASP A 9 -4.65 16.68 11.00
C ASP A 9 -5.74 15.62 11.24
N PRO A 10 -5.41 14.31 11.19
CA PRO A 10 -6.39 13.26 11.46
C PRO A 10 -6.71 13.12 12.97
N VAL A 11 -5.81 13.53 13.88
CA VAL A 11 -5.93 13.25 15.31
C VAL A 11 -7.11 14.01 15.91
N GLY A 12 -8.00 13.28 16.61
CA GLY A 12 -9.20 13.84 17.23
C GLY A 12 -10.44 13.84 16.33
N GLU A 13 -10.33 13.43 15.07
CA GLU A 13 -11.48 13.25 14.17
C GLU A 13 -12.54 12.33 14.80
N VAL A 14 -13.82 12.71 14.73
CA VAL A 14 -14.94 11.84 15.09
C VAL A 14 -15.26 10.94 13.89
N VAL A 15 -14.83 9.69 13.95
CA VAL A 15 -15.00 8.71 12.86
C VAL A 15 -16.47 8.29 12.73
N ARG A 16 -17.13 8.06 13.87
CA ARG A 16 -18.57 7.76 13.96
C ARG A 16 -19.07 7.93 15.38
N GLY A 17 -20.38 8.03 15.56
CA GLY A 17 -21.00 8.15 16.86
C GLY A 17 -22.51 8.01 16.78
N SER A 18 -23.14 7.86 17.94
CA SER A 18 -24.60 7.76 18.08
C SER A 18 -25.01 8.00 19.52
N THR A 19 -26.20 8.55 19.74
CA THR A 19 -26.87 8.50 21.05
C THR A 19 -27.69 7.22 21.13
N LEU A 20 -27.45 6.42 22.16
CA LEU A 20 -28.20 5.19 22.41
C LEU A 20 -29.62 5.51 22.92
N PRO A 21 -30.58 4.56 22.81
CA PRO A 21 -31.94 4.77 23.32
C PRO A 21 -32.04 5.11 24.81
N ASN A 22 -31.02 4.79 25.60
CA ASN A 22 -30.94 5.10 27.02
C ASN A 22 -30.34 6.49 27.32
N GLY A 23 -29.90 7.24 26.30
CA GLY A 23 -29.29 8.57 26.45
C GLY A 23 -27.76 8.60 26.46
N LEU A 24 -27.06 7.45 26.44
CA LEU A 24 -25.60 7.42 26.35
C LEU A 24 -25.13 7.95 24.99
N GLU A 25 -24.26 8.94 25.01
CA GLU A 25 -23.62 9.47 23.81
C GLU A 25 -22.34 8.69 23.52
N LEU A 26 -22.24 8.09 22.33
CA LEU A 26 -21.05 7.37 21.88
C LEU A 26 -20.33 8.16 20.79
N ARG A 27 -19.00 8.24 20.89
CA ARG A 27 -18.12 8.76 19.86
C ARG A 27 -16.91 7.85 19.70
N GLN A 28 -16.58 7.47 18.47
CA GLN A 28 -15.31 6.86 18.12
C GLN A 28 -14.37 7.96 17.62
N LEU A 29 -13.29 8.20 18.35
CA LEU A 29 -12.31 9.24 18.04
C LEU A 29 -11.05 8.62 17.46
N ARG A 30 -10.47 9.29 16.46
CA ARG A 30 -9.17 8.94 15.91
C ARG A 30 -8.04 9.37 16.85
N VAL A 31 -7.07 8.49 17.05
CA VAL A 31 -5.90 8.71 17.94
C VAL A 31 -4.63 8.15 17.29
N PRO A 32 -3.44 8.64 17.62
CA PRO A 32 -2.19 8.07 17.11
C PRO A 32 -2.07 6.57 17.46
N LEU A 33 -1.29 5.83 16.67
CA LEU A 33 -0.92 4.45 17.01
C LEU A 33 -0.04 4.41 18.25
N GLY A 34 0.89 5.38 18.37
CA GLY A 34 1.84 5.49 19.47
C GLY A 34 3.26 5.64 18.93
N VAL A 35 4.05 4.55 18.97
CA VAL A 35 5.43 4.49 18.48
C VAL A 35 5.49 3.61 17.23
N ILE A 36 5.95 4.20 16.13
CA ILE A 36 6.12 3.53 14.83
C ILE A 36 7.60 3.22 14.60
N GLY A 37 7.94 1.96 14.37
CA GLY A 37 9.27 1.57 13.91
C GLY A 37 9.32 1.44 12.39
N ILE A 38 10.18 2.20 11.71
CA ILE A 38 10.34 2.12 10.26
C ILE A 38 11.68 1.47 9.96
N ILE A 39 11.65 0.30 9.31
CA ILE A 39 12.85 -0.45 8.93
C ILE A 39 13.03 -0.31 7.42
N TYR A 40 14.13 0.29 6.95
CA TYR A 40 14.29 0.64 5.54
C TYR A 40 15.72 0.52 5.01
N GLU A 41 15.86 0.41 3.69
CA GLU A 41 17.16 0.19 3.03
C GLU A 41 17.43 1.19 1.91
N GLY A 42 18.68 1.66 1.82
CA GLY A 42 19.24 2.37 0.66
C GLY A 42 18.63 3.74 0.32
N ARG A 43 17.68 4.25 1.11
CA ARG A 43 16.89 5.45 0.79
C ARG A 43 16.88 6.46 1.95
N PRO A 44 17.86 7.37 2.03
CA PRO A 44 17.94 8.36 3.12
C PRO A 44 16.72 9.28 3.21
N ASN A 45 16.01 9.52 2.10
CA ASN A 45 14.79 10.34 2.09
C ASN A 45 13.67 9.74 2.96
N VAL A 46 13.59 8.41 3.08
CA VAL A 46 12.60 7.72 3.94
C VAL A 46 12.75 8.13 5.41
N THR A 47 13.96 8.51 5.84
CA THR A 47 14.22 9.07 7.17
C THR A 47 13.38 10.31 7.43
N VAL A 48 13.30 11.22 6.45
CA VAL A 48 12.59 12.50 6.54
C VAL A 48 11.10 12.31 6.30
N ASP A 49 10.74 11.56 5.25
CA ASP A 49 9.35 11.33 4.87
C ASP A 49 8.60 10.56 5.96
N GLY A 50 9.22 9.49 6.48
CA GLY A 50 8.67 8.69 7.57
C GLY A 50 8.51 9.48 8.86
N ALA A 51 9.51 10.28 9.23
CA ALA A 51 9.41 11.14 10.41
C ALA A 51 8.31 12.21 10.27
N ALA A 52 8.22 12.86 9.11
CA ALA A 52 7.22 13.90 8.86
C ALA A 52 5.80 13.35 8.99
N LEU A 53 5.51 12.20 8.37
CA LEU A 53 4.20 11.56 8.43
C LEU A 53 3.86 11.09 9.85
N CYS A 54 4.82 10.49 10.57
CA CYS A 54 4.62 10.05 11.95
C CYS A 54 4.32 11.24 12.86
N LEU A 55 5.12 12.30 12.82
CA LEU A 55 4.92 13.50 13.63
C LEU A 55 3.55 14.15 13.34
N LYS A 56 3.20 14.28 12.06
CA LYS A 56 1.92 14.87 11.64
C LYS A 56 0.70 14.05 12.07
N SER A 57 0.85 12.74 12.19
CA SER A 57 -0.19 11.83 12.71
C SER A 57 -0.12 11.62 14.23
N GLY A 58 0.72 12.40 14.93
CA GLY A 58 0.86 12.37 16.39
C GLY A 58 1.63 11.18 16.95
N ASN A 59 2.41 10.49 16.11
CA ASN A 59 3.22 9.34 16.49
C ASN A 59 4.69 9.72 16.74
N ALA A 60 5.31 9.04 17.69
CA ALA A 60 6.78 8.99 17.77
C ALA A 60 7.32 7.97 16.76
N VAL A 61 8.55 8.13 16.31
CA VAL A 61 9.17 7.28 15.28
C VAL A 61 10.54 6.76 15.69
N MET A 62 10.76 5.48 15.45
CA MET A 62 12.05 4.80 15.53
C MET A 62 12.50 4.41 14.12
N LEU A 63 13.48 5.14 13.60
CA LEU A 63 13.99 4.99 12.25
C LEU A 63 15.18 4.03 12.26
N ARG A 64 15.09 2.91 11.52
CA ARG A 64 16.19 1.97 11.35
C ARG A 64 16.50 1.82 9.86
N GLY A 65 17.42 2.65 9.37
CA GLY A 65 17.97 2.56 8.01
C GLY A 65 19.11 1.55 7.86
N SER A 66 19.50 1.23 6.62
CA SER A 66 20.68 0.41 6.32
C SER A 66 22.00 1.09 6.67
N SER A 67 23.04 0.28 6.90
CA SER A 67 24.41 0.76 7.19
C SER A 67 24.97 1.63 6.06
N SER A 68 24.61 1.35 4.81
CA SER A 68 25.02 2.12 3.63
C SER A 68 24.58 3.59 3.65
N ALA A 69 23.53 3.92 4.40
CA ALA A 69 22.99 5.27 4.53
C ALA A 69 23.17 5.86 5.93
N TYR A 70 23.93 5.19 6.81
CA TYR A 70 23.94 5.52 8.25
C TYR A 70 24.38 6.96 8.54
N SER A 71 25.46 7.44 7.90
CA SER A 71 25.95 8.81 8.09
C SER A 71 24.93 9.87 7.64
N SER A 72 24.25 9.62 6.50
CA SER A 72 23.18 10.51 6.00
C SER A 72 21.99 10.51 6.95
N ASN A 73 21.53 9.33 7.39
CA ASN A 73 20.39 9.22 8.31
C ASN A 73 20.69 9.88 9.66
N THR A 74 21.92 9.75 10.16
CA THR A 74 22.38 10.41 11.40
C THR A 74 22.29 11.93 11.26
N ALA A 75 22.80 12.50 10.17
CA ALA A 75 22.72 13.94 9.94
C ALA A 75 21.27 14.43 9.82
N LEU A 76 20.42 13.69 9.08
CA LEU A 76 19.01 14.03 8.91
C LEU A 76 18.24 14.00 10.24
N VAL A 77 18.43 12.96 11.06
CA VAL A 77 17.78 12.87 12.37
C VAL A 77 18.26 13.98 13.31
N ALA A 78 19.55 14.31 13.33
CA ALA A 78 20.06 15.42 14.14
C ALA A 78 19.42 16.77 13.75
N ILE A 79 19.27 17.04 12.45
CA ILE A 79 18.59 18.25 11.95
C ILE A 79 17.12 18.27 12.39
N MET A 80 16.41 17.14 12.27
CA MET A 80 15.01 17.05 12.68
C MET A 80 14.85 17.25 14.20
N GLN A 81 15.73 16.65 15.01
CA GLN A 81 15.71 16.82 16.47
C GLN A 81 15.97 18.27 16.87
N ALA A 82 16.94 18.94 16.25
CA ALA A 82 17.23 20.36 16.47
C ALA A 82 16.04 21.25 16.07
N ALA A 83 15.32 20.90 14.99
CA ALA A 83 14.12 21.62 14.57
C ALA A 83 12.93 21.44 15.54
N LEU A 84 12.92 20.37 16.34
CA LEU A 84 11.88 20.12 17.36
C LEU A 84 12.16 20.85 18.69
N GLU A 85 13.42 21.17 19.00
CA GLU A 85 13.80 21.85 20.26
C GLU A 85 12.98 23.11 20.61
N PRO A 86 12.63 24.01 19.67
CA PRO A 86 11.82 25.19 20.00
C PRO A 86 10.30 24.92 20.08
N THR A 87 9.87 23.66 19.96
CA THR A 87 8.44 23.27 19.94
C THR A 87 8.03 22.53 21.22
N GLU A 88 6.74 22.27 21.40
CA GLU A 88 6.24 21.43 22.51
C GLU A 88 6.45 19.93 22.27
N VAL A 89 6.83 19.54 21.05
CA VAL A 89 7.11 18.14 20.71
C VAL A 89 8.52 17.79 21.20
N PRO A 90 8.68 16.74 22.04
CA PRO A 90 10.00 16.35 22.50
C PRO A 90 10.91 15.99 21.33
N SER A 91 12.15 16.46 21.31
CA SER A 91 13.14 16.05 20.29
C SER A 91 13.30 14.54 20.21
N GLY A 92 13.10 13.84 21.32
CA GLY A 92 13.12 12.38 21.40
C GLY A 92 11.96 11.67 20.68
N ALA A 93 10.98 12.39 20.13
CA ALA A 93 9.92 11.83 19.29
C ALA A 93 10.44 11.28 17.95
N VAL A 94 11.62 11.68 17.52
CA VAL A 94 12.31 11.12 16.34
C VAL A 94 13.63 10.51 16.78
N GLN A 95 13.77 9.19 16.63
CA GLN A 95 14.97 8.46 17.05
C GLN A 95 15.58 7.69 15.88
N LEU A 96 16.92 7.69 15.80
CA LEU A 96 17.66 6.79 14.92
C LEU A 96 18.08 5.56 15.72
N VAL A 97 17.61 4.39 15.32
CA VAL A 97 18.08 3.11 15.82
C VAL A 97 19.45 2.81 15.17
N PRO A 98 20.47 2.37 15.92
CA PRO A 98 21.80 2.10 15.37
C PRO A 98 21.76 1.17 14.14
N GLY A 99 22.22 1.63 12.98
CA GLY A 99 22.12 0.91 11.71
C GLY A 99 23.36 0.11 11.31
N LEU A 100 24.35 -0.02 12.20
CA LEU A 100 25.67 -0.58 11.87
C LEU A 100 25.68 -2.11 11.75
N THR A 101 24.83 -2.80 12.51
CA THR A 101 24.66 -4.27 12.45
C THR A 101 23.19 -4.64 12.27
N ARG A 102 22.91 -5.89 11.90
CA ARG A 102 21.53 -6.41 11.81
C ARG A 102 20.88 -6.67 13.17
N ASP A 103 21.63 -6.66 14.27
CA ASP A 103 21.11 -7.00 15.60
C ASP A 103 20.06 -6.00 16.07
N SER A 104 20.28 -4.70 15.77
CA SER A 104 19.32 -3.65 16.12
C SER A 104 17.97 -3.81 15.44
N VAL A 105 17.92 -4.41 14.24
CA VAL A 105 16.66 -4.74 13.56
C VAL A 105 15.92 -5.80 14.37
N LYS A 106 16.63 -6.85 14.80
CA LYS A 106 16.07 -7.96 15.58
C LYS A 106 15.54 -7.52 16.94
N GLU A 107 16.23 -6.59 17.59
CA GLU A 107 15.77 -5.98 18.85
C GLU A 107 14.50 -5.15 18.61
N LEU A 108 14.49 -4.30 17.59
CA LEU A 108 13.32 -3.48 17.23
C LEU A 108 12.10 -4.35 16.89
N MET A 109 12.31 -5.44 16.14
CA MET A 109 11.29 -6.44 15.79
C MET A 109 10.68 -7.14 17.00
N ARG A 110 11.40 -7.19 18.13
CA ARG A 110 10.99 -7.86 19.36
C ARG A 110 10.51 -6.89 20.45
N ALA A 111 10.56 -5.58 20.21
CA ALA A 111 10.25 -4.52 21.17
C ALA A 111 8.73 -4.33 21.42
N ARG A 112 7.95 -5.42 21.44
CA ARG A 112 6.51 -5.37 21.71
C ARG A 112 6.26 -4.76 23.10
N GLY A 113 5.32 -3.81 23.15
CA GLY A 113 5.01 -3.04 24.36
C GLY A 113 5.82 -1.74 24.50
N LEU A 114 6.80 -1.52 23.62
CA LEU A 114 7.52 -0.25 23.47
C LEU A 114 7.29 0.36 22.08
N VAL A 115 7.16 -0.50 21.06
CA VAL A 115 6.80 -0.15 19.69
C VAL A 115 5.44 -0.76 19.37
N ASP A 116 4.53 0.06 18.85
CA ASP A 116 3.15 -0.33 18.57
C ASP A 116 3.01 -1.00 17.20
N VAL A 117 3.81 -0.55 16.23
CA VAL A 117 3.78 -1.11 14.87
C VAL A 117 5.13 -0.96 14.15
N LEU A 118 5.43 -1.91 13.27
CA LEU A 118 6.54 -1.83 12.32
C LEU A 118 6.06 -1.64 10.89
N ILE A 119 6.80 -0.84 10.13
CA ILE A 119 6.58 -0.63 8.70
C ILE A 119 7.92 -0.89 7.98
N PRO A 120 8.10 -2.05 7.34
CA PRO A 120 9.26 -2.31 6.50
C PRO A 120 9.15 -1.54 5.18
N ARG A 121 10.26 -1.01 4.67
CA ARG A 121 10.37 -0.38 3.34
C ARG A 121 11.67 -0.82 2.67
N GLY A 122 11.60 -1.80 1.78
CA GLY A 122 12.77 -2.34 1.09
C GLY A 122 12.39 -3.41 0.08
N GLY A 123 13.33 -4.28 -0.25
CA GLY A 123 13.05 -5.44 -1.10
C GLY A 123 12.28 -6.54 -0.35
N ALA A 124 11.74 -7.49 -1.12
CA ALA A 124 10.94 -8.61 -0.61
C ALA A 124 11.60 -9.37 0.56
N SER A 125 12.92 -9.61 0.48
CA SER A 125 13.65 -10.31 1.53
C SER A 125 13.62 -9.59 2.89
N LEU A 126 13.71 -8.26 2.90
CA LEU A 126 13.62 -7.47 4.14
C LEU A 126 12.19 -7.53 4.69
N ILE A 127 11.21 -7.30 3.82
CA ILE A 127 9.80 -7.28 4.19
C ILE A 127 9.41 -8.63 4.80
N ASN A 128 9.73 -9.74 4.14
CA ASN A 128 9.43 -11.09 4.63
C ASN A 128 10.10 -11.37 5.97
N SER A 129 11.37 -11.02 6.16
CA SER A 129 12.04 -11.20 7.46
C SER A 129 11.35 -10.41 8.57
N VAL A 130 10.93 -9.16 8.31
CA VAL A 130 10.20 -8.35 9.28
C VAL A 130 8.83 -8.97 9.59
N VAL A 131 8.08 -9.39 8.59
CA VAL A 131 6.75 -10.00 8.76
C VAL A 131 6.81 -11.32 9.53
N GLU A 132 7.77 -12.18 9.21
CA GLU A 132 7.86 -13.55 9.76
C GLU A 132 8.50 -13.61 11.16
N GLU A 133 9.49 -12.75 11.45
CA GLU A 133 10.26 -12.83 12.70
C GLU A 133 9.86 -11.79 13.76
N SER A 134 8.97 -10.83 13.45
CA SER A 134 8.58 -9.79 14.41
C SER A 134 7.57 -10.28 15.44
N THR A 135 7.77 -9.87 16.69
CA THR A 135 6.72 -9.92 17.70
C THR A 135 5.92 -8.62 17.72
N VAL A 136 6.48 -7.48 17.34
CA VAL A 136 5.71 -6.24 17.14
C VAL A 136 4.75 -6.41 15.95
N PRO A 137 3.50 -5.92 16.01
CA PRO A 137 2.60 -5.91 14.85
C PRO A 137 3.24 -5.23 13.64
N VAL A 138 2.99 -5.74 12.43
CA VAL A 138 3.56 -5.22 11.19
C VAL A 138 2.43 -4.73 10.29
N ILE A 139 2.61 -3.56 9.67
CA ILE A 139 1.87 -3.20 8.47
C ILE A 139 2.80 -3.44 7.29
N GLU A 140 2.56 -4.56 6.62
CA GLU A 140 3.33 -5.00 5.46
C GLU A 140 3.08 -4.06 4.28
N THR A 141 4.17 -3.55 3.70
CA THR A 141 4.11 -2.93 2.38
C THR A 141 4.47 -4.02 1.36
N GLY A 142 3.58 -4.29 0.43
CA GLY A 142 3.69 -5.49 -0.39
C GLY A 142 4.67 -5.39 -1.55
N VAL A 143 5.06 -6.56 -2.04
CA VAL A 143 5.58 -6.80 -3.39
C VAL A 143 4.47 -6.48 -4.41
N GLY A 144 4.86 -6.09 -5.61
CA GLY A 144 4.00 -5.49 -6.61
C GLY A 144 3.81 -6.28 -7.91
N ASN A 145 3.34 -7.53 -7.84
CA ASN A 145 3.03 -8.30 -9.05
C ASN A 145 1.64 -7.93 -9.58
N CYS A 146 1.58 -6.84 -10.34
CA CYS A 146 0.35 -6.22 -10.83
C CYS A 146 -0.06 -6.71 -12.23
N HIS A 147 -1.35 -6.89 -12.45
CA HIS A 147 -1.89 -7.34 -13.74
C HIS A 147 -2.63 -6.24 -14.50
N VAL A 148 -2.56 -6.30 -15.84
CA VAL A 148 -3.49 -5.59 -16.74
C VAL A 148 -4.23 -6.64 -17.55
N TYR A 149 -5.55 -6.72 -17.39
CA TYR A 149 -6.44 -7.60 -18.14
C TYR A 149 -7.18 -6.83 -19.23
N VAL A 150 -7.01 -7.26 -20.49
CA VAL A 150 -7.71 -6.73 -21.66
C VAL A 150 -8.87 -7.66 -21.99
N ASP A 151 -10.08 -7.18 -21.68
CA ASP A 151 -11.34 -7.91 -21.80
C ASP A 151 -11.81 -8.06 -23.26
N ALA A 152 -12.78 -8.95 -23.49
CA ALA A 152 -13.37 -9.19 -24.81
C ALA A 152 -14.00 -7.92 -25.44
N ASP A 153 -14.56 -7.03 -24.61
CA ASP A 153 -15.20 -5.78 -25.06
C ASP A 153 -14.27 -4.55 -24.92
N ALA A 154 -12.96 -4.74 -24.85
CA ALA A 154 -12.01 -3.65 -24.64
C ALA A 154 -11.97 -2.63 -25.80
N ASP A 155 -11.76 -1.37 -25.44
CA ASP A 155 -11.21 -0.39 -26.38
C ASP A 155 -9.73 -0.69 -26.56
N LEU A 156 -9.35 -1.20 -27.73
CA LEU A 156 -8.02 -1.75 -27.97
C LEU A 156 -6.94 -0.68 -28.06
N ASP A 157 -7.27 0.51 -28.52
CA ASP A 157 -6.31 1.61 -28.58
C ASP A 157 -6.04 2.15 -27.17
N LEU A 158 -7.11 2.34 -26.38
CA LEU A 158 -7.00 2.67 -24.96
C LEU A 158 -6.23 1.60 -24.17
N ALA A 159 -6.45 0.31 -24.48
CA ALA A 159 -5.75 -0.79 -23.82
C ALA A 159 -4.24 -0.74 -24.05
N VAL A 160 -3.78 -0.37 -25.25
CA VAL A 160 -2.34 -0.17 -25.53
C VAL A 160 -1.81 1.00 -24.70
N GLU A 161 -2.50 2.14 -24.66
CA GLU A 161 -2.06 3.31 -23.90
C GLU A 161 -1.95 3.02 -22.39
N ILE A 162 -2.96 2.35 -21.82
CA ILE A 162 -2.96 1.95 -20.41
C ILE A 162 -1.82 0.98 -20.12
N LEU A 163 -1.62 -0.04 -20.96
CA LEU A 163 -0.56 -1.03 -20.79
C LEU A 163 0.84 -0.40 -20.82
N LEU A 164 1.09 0.48 -21.79
CA LEU A 164 2.37 1.20 -21.89
C LEU A 164 2.61 2.09 -20.67
N ASN A 165 1.58 2.83 -20.22
CA ASN A 165 1.71 3.64 -19.03
C ASN A 165 1.98 2.77 -17.78
N ALA A 166 1.26 1.66 -17.64
CA ALA A 166 1.35 0.76 -16.51
C ALA A 166 2.74 0.11 -16.39
N LYS A 167 3.38 -0.28 -17.50
CA LYS A 167 4.69 -0.95 -17.49
C LYS A 167 5.87 0.03 -17.66
N ALA A 168 5.83 0.90 -18.66
CA ALA A 168 7.01 1.61 -19.15
C ALA A 168 7.22 3.00 -18.53
N GLN A 169 6.21 3.61 -17.89
CA GLN A 169 6.36 4.95 -17.29
C GLN A 169 7.43 4.97 -16.19
N ARG A 170 7.38 3.98 -15.28
CA ARG A 170 8.33 3.83 -14.18
C ARG A 170 8.41 2.34 -13.81
N PRO A 171 9.24 1.53 -14.47
CA PRO A 171 9.24 0.07 -14.26
C PRO A 171 9.76 -0.37 -12.89
N SER A 172 10.49 0.48 -12.17
CA SER A 172 11.17 0.14 -10.90
C SER A 172 10.34 0.35 -9.63
N VAL A 173 9.00 0.40 -9.75
CA VAL A 173 8.07 0.58 -8.61
C VAL A 173 7.03 -0.54 -8.57
N CYS A 174 6.55 -0.84 -7.36
CA CYS A 174 5.66 -1.97 -7.08
C CYS A 174 4.26 -1.87 -7.69
N ASN A 175 3.84 -0.73 -8.24
CA ASN A 175 2.56 -0.64 -8.94
C ASN A 175 2.70 -0.68 -10.47
N ALA A 176 3.91 -0.96 -10.98
CA ALA A 176 4.12 -1.21 -12.40
C ALA A 176 3.46 -2.55 -12.80
N ALA A 177 2.89 -2.63 -14.00
CA ALA A 177 2.35 -3.88 -14.51
C ALA A 177 3.47 -4.90 -14.75
N GLU A 178 3.30 -6.12 -14.24
CA GLU A 178 4.25 -7.23 -14.39
C GLU A 178 3.66 -8.38 -15.22
N THR A 179 2.33 -8.45 -15.34
CA THR A 179 1.64 -9.43 -16.20
C THR A 179 0.53 -8.79 -17.05
N LEU A 180 0.52 -9.11 -18.35
CA LEU A 180 -0.56 -8.82 -19.29
C LEU A 180 -1.44 -10.06 -19.50
N LEU A 181 -2.74 -9.92 -19.26
CA LEU A 181 -3.74 -10.94 -19.59
C LEU A 181 -4.61 -10.44 -20.74
N VAL A 182 -4.79 -11.25 -21.78
CA VAL A 182 -5.59 -10.87 -22.95
C VAL A 182 -6.71 -11.89 -23.17
N HIS A 183 -7.94 -11.43 -23.31
CA HIS A 183 -9.06 -12.32 -23.64
C HIS A 183 -8.90 -12.88 -25.06
N ALA A 184 -9.16 -14.19 -25.22
CA ALA A 184 -8.99 -14.91 -26.48
C ALA A 184 -9.68 -14.23 -27.68
N ASP A 185 -10.92 -13.76 -27.50
CA ASP A 185 -11.72 -13.11 -28.55
C ASP A 185 -11.11 -11.84 -29.15
N VAL A 186 -10.22 -11.15 -28.43
CA VAL A 186 -9.53 -9.94 -28.93
C VAL A 186 -8.05 -10.17 -29.24
N ALA A 187 -7.50 -11.34 -28.88
CA ALA A 187 -6.06 -11.63 -28.95
C ALA A 187 -5.48 -11.42 -30.35
N GLU A 188 -6.12 -11.96 -31.40
CA GLU A 188 -5.64 -11.82 -32.78
C GLU A 188 -5.51 -10.36 -33.24
N SER A 189 -6.44 -9.52 -32.78
CA SER A 189 -6.44 -8.11 -33.15
C SER A 189 -5.54 -7.28 -32.24
N PHE A 190 -5.47 -7.59 -30.94
CA PHE A 190 -4.80 -6.76 -29.94
C PHE A 190 -3.30 -7.04 -29.85
N LEU A 191 -2.90 -8.32 -29.80
CA LEU A 191 -1.52 -8.72 -29.54
C LEU A 191 -0.51 -8.12 -30.54
N PRO A 192 -0.75 -8.09 -31.87
CA PRO A 192 0.21 -7.48 -32.79
C PRO A 192 0.48 -6.00 -32.49
N ARG A 193 -0.55 -5.26 -32.05
CA ARG A 193 -0.44 -3.83 -31.69
C ARG A 193 0.30 -3.66 -30.36
N ALA A 194 -0.10 -4.43 -29.36
CA ALA A 194 0.49 -4.36 -28.02
C ALA A 194 1.98 -4.76 -28.04
N LEU A 195 2.33 -5.86 -28.71
CA LEU A 195 3.71 -6.35 -28.78
C LEU A 195 4.61 -5.37 -29.54
N ALA A 196 4.13 -4.79 -30.65
CA ALA A 196 4.88 -3.76 -31.38
C ALA A 196 5.15 -2.53 -30.50
N ALA A 197 4.13 -2.04 -29.80
CA ALA A 197 4.23 -0.87 -28.93
C ALA A 197 5.16 -1.11 -27.72
N LEU A 198 5.05 -2.29 -27.07
CA LEU A 198 5.93 -2.68 -25.97
C LEU A 198 7.38 -2.78 -26.42
N LYS A 199 7.63 -3.37 -27.60
CA LYS A 199 8.97 -3.45 -28.19
C LYS A 199 9.54 -2.07 -28.49
N GLU A 200 8.75 -1.16 -29.04
CA GLU A 200 9.17 0.24 -29.26
C GLU A 200 9.55 0.95 -27.96
N ALA A 201 8.83 0.65 -26.87
CA ALA A 201 9.15 1.12 -25.51
C ALA A 201 10.32 0.38 -24.84
N GLY A 202 10.95 -0.59 -25.54
CA GLY A 202 12.07 -1.37 -25.03
C GLY A 202 11.70 -2.45 -24.01
N VAL A 203 10.43 -2.87 -23.97
CA VAL A 203 9.93 -3.91 -23.08
C VAL A 203 10.10 -5.30 -23.70
N THR A 204 10.71 -6.22 -22.96
CA THR A 204 10.78 -7.64 -23.27
C THR A 204 9.52 -8.34 -22.80
N VAL A 205 8.84 -9.07 -23.68
CA VAL A 205 7.62 -9.80 -23.35
C VAL A 205 7.94 -11.29 -23.20
N HIS A 206 7.67 -11.84 -22.02
CA HIS A 206 7.77 -13.26 -21.71
C HIS A 206 6.37 -13.89 -21.88
N ALA A 207 6.17 -14.76 -22.86
CA ALA A 207 4.84 -15.29 -23.19
C ALA A 207 4.87 -16.76 -23.62
N ASP A 208 3.69 -17.39 -23.67
CA ASP A 208 3.54 -18.70 -24.31
C ASP A 208 4.03 -18.64 -25.77
N PRO A 209 4.76 -19.66 -26.28
CA PRO A 209 5.17 -19.73 -27.68
C PRO A 209 4.06 -19.50 -28.70
N GLY A 210 2.80 -19.80 -28.38
CA GLY A 210 1.65 -19.50 -29.22
C GLY A 210 1.48 -18.01 -29.54
N MET A 211 1.92 -17.10 -28.67
CA MET A 211 1.89 -15.64 -28.93
C MET A 211 2.95 -15.17 -29.94
N ALA A 212 3.98 -15.98 -30.21
CA ALA A 212 5.05 -15.61 -31.14
C ALA A 212 4.58 -15.40 -32.58
N VAL A 213 3.38 -15.90 -32.93
CA VAL A 213 2.75 -15.62 -34.24
C VAL A 213 2.32 -14.15 -34.39
N HIS A 214 2.22 -13.41 -33.28
CA HIS A 214 1.80 -12.00 -33.27
C HIS A 214 2.96 -11.02 -33.11
N GLY A 215 4.17 -11.48 -32.77
CA GLY A 215 5.32 -10.61 -32.53
C GLY A 215 6.49 -11.31 -31.87
N GLU A 216 7.54 -10.54 -31.55
CA GLU A 216 8.72 -11.05 -30.84
C GLU A 216 8.41 -11.20 -29.34
N VAL A 217 8.57 -12.42 -28.84
CA VAL A 217 8.40 -12.77 -27.42
C VAL A 217 9.48 -13.76 -27.01
N VAL A 218 9.80 -13.79 -25.72
CA VAL A 218 10.62 -14.83 -25.09
C VAL A 218 9.69 -15.88 -24.48
N PRO A 219 10.01 -17.19 -24.57
CA PRO A 219 9.18 -18.20 -23.93
C PRO A 219 9.08 -18.01 -22.40
N ALA A 220 7.86 -17.82 -21.90
CA ALA A 220 7.59 -17.76 -20.46
C ALA A 220 7.62 -19.16 -19.82
N THR A 221 8.02 -19.18 -18.56
CA THR A 221 7.85 -20.28 -17.61
C THR A 221 6.73 -19.94 -16.62
N GLU A 222 6.36 -20.88 -15.75
CA GLU A 222 5.39 -20.57 -14.68
C GLU A 222 5.94 -19.54 -13.67
N GLU A 223 7.26 -19.51 -13.47
CA GLU A 223 7.92 -18.58 -12.55
C GLU A 223 7.78 -17.12 -13.01
N ASP A 224 7.73 -16.89 -14.32
CA ASP A 224 7.54 -15.55 -14.89
C ASP A 224 6.24 -14.91 -14.41
N PHE A 225 5.17 -15.68 -14.25
CA PHE A 225 3.90 -15.16 -13.71
C PHE A 225 3.97 -14.85 -12.22
N PHE A 226 4.87 -15.46 -11.44
CA PHE A 226 5.10 -15.11 -10.04
C PHE A 226 6.08 -13.95 -9.85
N THR A 227 6.80 -13.56 -10.90
CA THR A 227 7.96 -12.66 -10.80
C THR A 227 7.52 -11.18 -10.85
N GLU A 228 7.93 -10.40 -9.84
CA GLU A 228 7.98 -8.94 -9.92
C GLU A 228 9.32 -8.55 -10.57
N TYR A 229 9.32 -8.16 -11.84
CA TYR A 229 10.56 -7.91 -12.59
C TYR A 229 11.26 -6.61 -12.16
N LEU A 230 10.49 -5.55 -11.86
CA LEU A 230 11.01 -4.20 -11.59
C LEU A 230 11.91 -3.63 -12.72
N SER A 231 11.71 -4.12 -13.94
CA SER A 231 12.46 -3.78 -15.16
C SER A 231 11.51 -3.62 -16.36
N LEU A 232 12.07 -3.39 -17.55
CA LEU A 232 11.33 -3.40 -18.80
C LEU A 232 11.12 -4.85 -19.29
N ASP A 233 10.57 -5.67 -18.40
CA ASP A 233 10.15 -7.04 -18.66
C ASP A 233 8.68 -7.19 -18.22
N ILE A 234 7.91 -7.99 -18.93
CA ILE A 234 6.51 -8.30 -18.58
C ILE A 234 6.15 -9.72 -19.02
N ALA A 235 5.42 -10.44 -18.19
CA ALA A 235 4.81 -11.71 -18.57
C ALA A 235 3.51 -11.48 -19.35
N ALA A 236 3.13 -12.39 -20.25
CA ALA A 236 1.86 -12.29 -20.98
C ALA A 236 1.19 -13.65 -21.20
N ALA A 237 -0.14 -13.69 -21.03
CA ALA A 237 -0.95 -14.89 -21.28
C ALA A 237 -2.29 -14.55 -21.96
N VAL A 238 -2.79 -15.47 -22.79
CA VAL A 238 -4.16 -15.44 -23.29
C VAL A 238 -5.04 -16.24 -22.33
N VAL A 239 -6.20 -15.69 -21.98
CA VAL A 239 -7.22 -16.32 -21.14
C VAL A 239 -8.54 -16.42 -21.88
N GLY A 240 -9.31 -17.47 -21.64
CA GLY A 240 -10.58 -17.73 -22.33
C GLY A 240 -11.79 -17.01 -21.74
N SER A 241 -11.66 -16.40 -20.56
CA SER A 241 -12.76 -15.69 -19.89
C SER A 241 -12.26 -14.71 -18.82
N LEU A 242 -13.16 -13.84 -18.35
CA LEU A 242 -12.93 -12.99 -17.18
C LEU A 242 -12.66 -13.83 -15.93
N GLU A 243 -13.38 -14.93 -15.74
CA GLU A 243 -13.18 -15.85 -14.62
C GLU A 243 -11.78 -16.46 -14.60
N GLU A 244 -11.23 -16.81 -15.77
CA GLU A 244 -9.85 -17.28 -15.89
C GLU A 244 -8.84 -16.16 -15.59
N ALA A 245 -9.09 -14.93 -16.04
CA ALA A 245 -8.26 -13.78 -15.69
C ALA A 245 -8.20 -13.57 -14.18
N VAL A 246 -9.36 -13.60 -13.51
CA VAL A 246 -9.47 -13.50 -12.04
C VAL A 246 -8.75 -14.66 -11.36
N ALA A 247 -8.89 -15.89 -11.87
CA ALA A 247 -8.23 -17.06 -11.31
C ALA A 247 -6.70 -16.94 -11.42
N HIS A 248 -6.20 -16.40 -12.54
CA HIS A 248 -4.79 -16.09 -12.75
C HIS A 248 -4.30 -15.07 -11.74
N ILE A 249 -4.97 -13.90 -11.64
CA ILE A 249 -4.62 -12.84 -10.68
C ILE A 249 -4.61 -13.39 -9.25
N ARG A 250 -5.58 -14.22 -8.87
CA ARG A 250 -5.63 -14.82 -7.52
C ARG A 250 -4.47 -15.78 -7.26
N LYS A 251 -3.99 -16.50 -8.27
CA LYS A 251 -2.90 -17.46 -8.12
C LYS A 251 -1.54 -16.77 -8.07
N TYR A 252 -1.33 -15.80 -8.96
CA TYR A 252 0.00 -15.25 -9.25
C TYR A 252 0.22 -13.83 -8.70
N GLY A 253 -0.85 -13.05 -8.57
CA GLY A 253 -0.77 -11.67 -8.08
C GLY A 253 -0.43 -11.55 -6.61
N SER A 254 0.14 -10.40 -6.25
CA SER A 254 0.50 -10.07 -4.87
C SER A 254 -0.61 -9.35 -4.08
N GLY A 255 -1.78 -9.15 -4.70
CA GLY A 255 -2.88 -8.38 -4.12
C GLY A 255 -2.60 -6.87 -4.04
N HIS A 256 -1.68 -6.35 -4.86
CA HIS A 256 -1.31 -4.93 -4.90
C HIS A 256 -2.29 -4.12 -5.76
N THR A 257 -2.15 -4.19 -7.08
CA THR A 257 -3.03 -3.46 -8.00
C THR A 257 -3.26 -4.27 -9.25
N ASP A 258 -4.52 -4.42 -9.65
CA ASP A 258 -4.86 -5.10 -10.89
C ASP A 258 -5.91 -4.30 -11.65
N ALA A 259 -5.76 -4.25 -12.97
CA ALA A 259 -6.57 -3.44 -13.86
C ALA A 259 -7.36 -4.31 -14.84
N ILE A 260 -8.58 -3.87 -15.17
CA ILE A 260 -9.35 -4.35 -16.32
C ILE A 260 -9.53 -3.20 -17.31
N VAL A 261 -9.34 -3.48 -18.60
CA VAL A 261 -9.72 -2.59 -19.71
C VAL A 261 -10.91 -3.21 -20.44
N THR A 262 -12.07 -2.54 -20.40
CA THR A 262 -13.34 -3.03 -20.97
C THR A 262 -14.32 -1.89 -21.23
N ARG A 263 -15.14 -1.99 -22.29
CA ARG A 263 -16.34 -1.15 -22.46
C ARG A 263 -17.59 -1.75 -21.78
N SER A 264 -17.53 -3.02 -21.38
CA SER A 264 -18.63 -3.70 -20.71
C SER A 264 -18.74 -3.30 -19.25
N GLN A 265 -19.82 -2.60 -18.90
CA GLN A 265 -20.11 -2.31 -17.49
C GLN A 265 -20.34 -3.57 -16.65
N GLY A 266 -20.83 -4.65 -17.28
CA GLY A 266 -21.00 -5.93 -16.63
C GLY A 266 -19.66 -6.53 -16.22
N ALA A 267 -18.72 -6.61 -17.17
CA ALA A 267 -17.37 -7.12 -16.93
C ALA A 267 -16.63 -6.28 -15.88
N ALA A 268 -16.67 -4.95 -16.00
CA ALA A 268 -16.03 -4.04 -15.04
C ALA A 268 -16.52 -4.27 -13.60
N ARG A 269 -17.84 -4.31 -13.38
CA ARG A 269 -18.42 -4.55 -12.05
C ARG A 269 -18.07 -5.95 -11.54
N ARG A 270 -18.07 -6.95 -12.42
CA ARG A 270 -17.76 -8.33 -12.07
C ARG A 270 -16.30 -8.49 -11.65
N PHE A 271 -15.37 -7.86 -12.36
CA PHE A 271 -13.94 -7.85 -12.03
C PHE A 271 -13.69 -7.20 -10.67
N VAL A 272 -14.25 -6.01 -10.42
CA VAL A 272 -14.15 -5.30 -9.13
C VAL A 272 -14.69 -6.12 -7.96
N GLN A 273 -15.74 -6.91 -8.17
CA GLN A 273 -16.29 -7.80 -7.13
C GLN A 273 -15.41 -9.02 -6.84
N LEU A 274 -14.63 -9.48 -7.82
CA LEU A 274 -13.94 -10.77 -7.76
C LEU A 274 -12.45 -10.66 -7.43
N VAL A 275 -11.82 -9.58 -7.85
CA VAL A 275 -10.40 -9.29 -7.62
C VAL A 275 -10.24 -8.69 -6.24
N ASP A 276 -9.42 -9.33 -5.42
CA ASP A 276 -9.21 -9.00 -4.01
C ASP A 276 -7.82 -8.39 -3.82
N SER A 277 -7.58 -7.27 -4.49
CA SER A 277 -6.33 -6.50 -4.44
C SER A 277 -6.53 -5.20 -3.67
N ALA A 278 -5.44 -4.57 -3.24
CA ALA A 278 -5.49 -3.33 -2.48
C ALA A 278 -6.10 -2.18 -3.29
N ALA A 279 -5.85 -2.16 -4.61
CA ALA A 279 -6.55 -1.32 -5.56
C ALA A 279 -6.99 -2.14 -6.78
N VAL A 280 -8.16 -1.84 -7.31
CA VAL A 280 -8.67 -2.42 -8.56
C VAL A 280 -9.01 -1.30 -9.52
N ALA A 281 -8.34 -1.27 -10.67
CA ALA A 281 -8.52 -0.23 -11.67
C ALA A 281 -9.46 -0.69 -12.80
N VAL A 282 -10.31 0.21 -13.28
CA VAL A 282 -11.17 0.00 -14.44
C VAL A 282 -10.84 1.09 -15.46
N ASN A 283 -10.35 0.69 -16.64
CA ASN A 283 -9.94 1.60 -17.70
C ASN A 283 -8.94 2.68 -17.22
N ALA A 284 -8.06 2.31 -16.30
CA ALA A 284 -7.02 3.16 -15.76
C ALA A 284 -5.74 2.35 -15.51
N SER A 285 -4.60 3.04 -15.54
CA SER A 285 -3.29 2.46 -15.27
C SER A 285 -3.14 2.01 -13.81
N THR A 286 -2.40 0.93 -13.58
CA THR A 286 -2.02 0.49 -12.23
C THR A 286 -1.13 1.51 -11.51
N ARG A 287 -0.48 2.40 -12.26
CA ARG A 287 0.40 3.47 -11.75
C ARG A 287 -0.30 4.47 -10.84
N PHE A 288 -1.63 4.56 -10.90
CA PHE A 288 -2.41 5.46 -10.06
C PHE A 288 -2.52 5.01 -8.60
N THR A 289 -2.14 3.77 -8.25
CA THR A 289 -2.07 3.35 -6.83
C THR A 289 -0.88 4.03 -6.16
N ASP A 290 -1.09 5.27 -5.75
CA ASP A 290 -0.11 6.17 -5.14
C ASP A 290 -0.89 7.20 -4.30
N GLY A 291 -0.42 7.50 -3.09
CA GLY A 291 -1.12 8.40 -2.18
C GLY A 291 -1.26 9.84 -2.71
N GLY A 292 -0.32 10.32 -3.52
CA GLY A 292 -0.43 11.62 -4.19
C GLY A 292 -1.55 11.62 -5.22
N GLU A 293 -1.58 10.60 -6.08
CA GLU A 293 -2.62 10.43 -7.11
C GLU A 293 -4.01 10.19 -6.52
N PHE A 294 -4.10 9.52 -5.36
CA PHE A 294 -5.36 9.32 -4.64
C PHE A 294 -5.82 10.56 -3.84
N GLY A 295 -5.03 11.64 -3.86
CA GLY A 295 -5.37 12.88 -3.16
C GLY A 295 -5.09 12.86 -1.66
N PHE A 296 -4.32 11.89 -1.17
CA PHE A 296 -3.87 11.84 0.23
C PHE A 296 -2.67 12.78 0.46
N GLY A 297 -2.06 13.26 -0.64
CA GLY A 297 -0.95 14.20 -0.68
C GLY A 297 0.41 13.59 -0.36
N ALA A 298 0.48 12.66 0.59
CA ALA A 298 1.66 11.87 0.88
C ALA A 298 1.28 10.47 1.37
N GLU A 299 2.20 9.51 1.22
CA GLU A 299 2.04 8.15 1.73
C GLU A 299 3.32 7.62 2.40
N ILE A 300 3.14 6.73 3.38
CA ILE A 300 4.25 5.98 3.99
C ILE A 300 4.60 4.71 3.19
N GLY A 301 3.78 4.33 2.22
CA GLY A 301 3.90 3.11 1.42
C GLY A 301 2.53 2.54 1.09
N ILE A 302 2.51 1.41 0.38
CA ILE A 302 1.29 0.75 -0.07
C ILE A 302 1.18 -0.59 0.63
N SER A 303 0.12 -0.78 1.41
CA SER A 303 -0.12 -2.03 2.10
C SER A 303 -1.00 -2.97 1.28
N THR A 304 -0.59 -4.22 1.15
CA THR A 304 -1.36 -5.28 0.47
C THR A 304 -2.14 -6.15 1.44
N GLN A 305 -1.82 -6.07 2.74
CA GLN A 305 -2.50 -6.84 3.78
C GLN A 305 -3.95 -6.37 3.97
N LYS A 306 -4.79 -7.25 4.52
CA LYS A 306 -6.21 -6.93 4.77
C LYS A 306 -6.48 -6.19 6.08
N LEU A 307 -5.60 -6.36 7.06
CA LEU A 307 -5.81 -5.83 8.40
C LEU A 307 -5.32 -4.39 8.51
N HIS A 308 -6.09 -3.55 9.22
CA HIS A 308 -5.77 -2.16 9.56
C HIS A 308 -5.82 -1.18 8.38
N ALA A 309 -4.83 -1.24 7.49
CA ALA A 309 -4.70 -0.35 6.34
C ALA A 309 -4.42 -1.18 5.09
N ARG A 310 -5.04 -0.81 3.95
CA ARG A 310 -4.87 -1.50 2.67
C ARG A 310 -4.92 -0.47 1.54
N GLY A 311 -3.95 -0.54 0.64
CA GLY A 311 -3.69 0.48 -0.37
C GLY A 311 -2.67 1.52 0.09
N PRO A 312 -2.58 2.67 -0.61
CA PRO A 312 -1.75 3.81 -0.20
C PRO A 312 -2.05 4.22 1.24
N MET A 313 -1.03 4.31 2.08
CA MET A 313 -1.17 4.63 3.49
C MET A 313 -0.84 6.10 3.75
N GLY A 314 -1.88 6.93 3.91
CA GLY A 314 -1.76 8.34 4.27
C GLY A 314 -1.70 8.56 5.78
N LEU A 315 -1.99 9.78 6.23
CA LEU A 315 -2.01 10.13 7.66
C LEU A 315 -3.06 9.32 8.46
N PRO A 316 -4.31 9.11 7.98
CA PRO A 316 -5.31 8.33 8.73
C PRO A 316 -4.88 6.87 8.96
N GLU A 317 -4.13 6.27 8.05
CA GLU A 317 -3.65 4.89 8.18
C GLU A 317 -2.55 4.75 9.26
N LEU A 318 -1.97 5.85 9.73
CA LEU A 318 -1.03 5.91 10.86
C LEU A 318 -1.74 6.17 12.20
N THR A 319 -3.05 5.93 12.28
CA THR A 319 -3.86 6.17 13.49
C THR A 319 -4.68 4.95 13.86
N SER A 320 -5.04 4.84 15.14
CA SER A 320 -6.07 3.94 15.63
C SER A 320 -7.33 4.72 16.02
N THR A 321 -8.27 4.04 16.66
CA THR A 321 -9.48 4.66 17.18
C THR A 321 -9.75 4.22 18.63
N LYS A 322 -10.38 5.11 19.40
CA LYS A 322 -10.90 4.79 20.74
C LYS A 322 -12.37 5.18 20.85
N TRP A 323 -13.12 4.46 21.67
CA TRP A 323 -14.49 4.83 22.01
C TRP A 323 -14.52 5.69 23.26
N VAL A 324 -15.25 6.81 23.17
CA VAL A 324 -15.61 7.66 24.28
C VAL A 324 -17.12 7.58 24.42
N TYR A 325 -17.59 7.25 25.63
CA TYR A 325 -18.99 7.33 25.97
C TYR A 325 -19.20 8.39 27.05
N THR A 326 -20.23 9.20 26.89
CA THR A 326 -20.60 10.27 27.82
C THR A 326 -22.01 9.98 28.30
N GLY A 327 -22.19 10.02 29.62
CA GLY A 327 -23.48 9.79 30.25
C GLY A 327 -23.61 10.57 31.54
N GLU A 328 -24.83 10.70 32.01
CA GLU A 328 -25.19 11.51 33.18
C GLU A 328 -25.29 10.66 34.47
N GLY A 329 -24.44 9.63 34.60
CA GLY A 329 -24.53 8.66 35.71
C GLY A 329 -25.27 7.37 35.34
N HIS A 330 -25.24 6.96 34.07
CA HIS A 330 -25.84 5.71 33.61
C HIS A 330 -25.21 4.49 34.33
N LEU A 331 -26.05 3.70 34.98
CA LEU A 331 -25.69 2.42 35.60
C LEU A 331 -26.29 1.27 34.81
N ARG A 332 -25.53 0.18 34.67
CA ARG A 332 -26.01 -1.10 34.14
C ARG A 332 -26.33 -2.03 35.32
N THR A 333 -27.59 -2.40 35.46
CA THR A 333 -28.06 -3.38 36.46
C THR A 333 -28.39 -4.71 35.80
N SER A 334 -28.71 -5.73 36.60
CA SER A 334 -29.24 -7.00 36.09
C SER A 334 -30.59 -6.88 35.39
N THR A 335 -31.32 -5.77 35.61
CA THR A 335 -32.66 -5.54 35.08
C THR A 335 -32.73 -4.46 33.99
N GLY A 336 -31.63 -3.75 33.69
CA GLY A 336 -31.60 -2.75 32.62
C GLY A 336 -30.59 -1.62 32.86
N THR A 337 -30.87 -0.45 32.27
CA THR A 337 -30.12 0.79 32.52
C THR A 337 -30.93 1.72 33.41
N VAL A 338 -30.28 2.33 34.40
CA VAL A 338 -30.88 3.37 35.25
C VAL A 338 -29.93 4.56 35.38
N ILE A 339 -30.48 5.77 35.52
CA ILE A 339 -29.74 6.98 35.91
C ILE A 339 -30.23 7.34 37.32
N PRO A 340 -29.40 7.27 38.36
CA PRO A 340 -29.79 7.68 39.71
C PRO A 340 -30.19 9.16 39.71
N ALA A 341 -31.29 9.50 40.38
CA ALA A 341 -31.60 10.89 40.63
C ALA A 341 -30.47 11.51 41.47
N CYS A 342 -29.91 12.65 41.03
CA CYS A 342 -29.01 13.42 41.87
C CYS A 342 -29.73 13.72 43.18
N GLY A 343 -29.17 13.28 44.31
CA GLY A 343 -29.73 13.53 45.63
C GLY A 343 -29.92 15.04 45.84
N GLY A 344 -31.15 15.43 46.17
CA GLY A 344 -31.48 16.78 46.62
C GLY A 344 -31.08 17.03 48.07
#